data_AF-A0A7X4LIZ0-F1
#
_entry.id   AF-A0A7X4LIZ0-F1
#
_cell.length_a   1.000
_cell.length_b   1.000
_cell.length_c   1.000
_cell.angle_alpha   90.00
_cell.angle_beta   90.00
_cell.angle_gamma   90.00
#
_symmetry.space_group_name_H-M   'P 1'
#
loop_
_entity.id
_entity.type
_entity.pdbx_description
1 polymer ?
#
loop_
_entity_poly.entity_id
_entity_poly.type
_entity_poly.pdbx_seq_one_letter_code
_entity_poly.pdbx_strand_id
1 'polypeptide(L)'
;MEMTNAQRLILSNQYLLMAQLDPSNSAKYQRLKTIVERGYDLQMSELNKEFGCLPEEQCRQVINIMEMYHAMQESYNQLSSDAKADVDQRRLQFLGFDAVTENQLVQYVRFLVDSEGMYPQFEKGEHGFNSQVPMLDKYRKMQAVWSQCPRQYHLSATELHQLLNA
;
A
#
# COMPACT_ATOMS: atom_id res chain seq x y z
N MET A 1 -16.07 -17.88 -5.13
CA MET A 1 -16.14 -18.08 -3.67
C MET A 1 -16.75 -19.44 -3.40
N GLU A 2 -15.94 -20.43 -3.04
CA GLU A 2 -16.48 -21.71 -2.54
C GLU A 2 -16.91 -21.49 -1.09
N MET A 3 -18.18 -21.78 -0.78
CA MET A 3 -18.74 -21.66 0.56
C MET A 3 -19.51 -22.92 0.93
N THR A 4 -19.35 -23.36 2.17
CA THR A 4 -20.15 -24.43 2.75
C THR A 4 -21.60 -23.98 2.99
N ASN A 5 -22.54 -24.93 3.07
CA ASN A 5 -23.93 -24.62 3.41
C ASN A 5 -24.05 -23.94 4.80
N ALA A 6 -23.18 -24.30 5.75
CA ALA A 6 -23.12 -23.64 7.05
C ALA A 6 -22.72 -22.16 6.92
N GLN A 7 -21.72 -21.83 6.09
CA GLN A 7 -21.32 -20.44 5.83
C GLN A 7 -22.44 -19.66 5.12
N ARG A 8 -23.15 -20.28 4.18
CA ARG A 8 -24.32 -19.67 3.52
C ARG A 8 -25.44 -19.36 4.51
N LEU A 9 -25.70 -20.25 5.47
CA LEU A 9 -26.67 -20.00 6.54
C LEU A 9 -26.26 -18.83 7.44
N ILE A 10 -24.97 -18.75 7.82
CA ILE A 10 -24.43 -17.63 8.61
C ILE A 10 -24.63 -16.31 7.86
N LEU A 11 -24.27 -16.24 6.58
CA LEU A 11 -24.44 -15.02 5.77
C LEU A 11 -25.93 -14.65 5.60
N SER A 12 -26.81 -15.62 5.36
CA SER A 12 -28.26 -15.36 5.29
C SER A 12 -28.78 -14.73 6.59
N ASN A 13 -28.36 -15.27 7.74
CA ASN A 13 -28.70 -14.72 9.06
C ASN A 13 -28.12 -13.31 9.26
N GLN A 14 -26.88 -13.06 8.84
CA GLN A 14 -26.25 -11.73 8.93
C GLN A 14 -27.00 -10.69 8.11
N TYR A 15 -27.36 -11.00 6.85
CA TYR A 15 -28.13 -10.07 6.03
C TYR A 15 -29.54 -9.81 6.58
N LEU A 16 -30.17 -10.80 7.21
CA LEU A 16 -31.44 -10.61 7.90
C LEU A 16 -31.28 -9.62 9.07
N LEU A 17 -30.24 -9.77 9.89
CA LEU A 17 -29.96 -8.86 11.01
C LEU A 17 -29.62 -7.45 10.51
N MET A 18 -28.79 -7.32 9.48
CA MET A 18 -28.43 -6.02 8.89
C MET A 18 -29.66 -5.29 8.34
N ALA A 19 -30.62 -5.99 7.75
CA ALA A 19 -31.89 -5.40 7.29
C ALA A 19 -32.77 -4.87 8.44
N GLN A 20 -32.63 -5.43 9.64
CA GLN A 20 -33.33 -4.94 10.83
C GLN A 20 -32.59 -3.78 11.50
N LEU A 21 -31.25 -3.84 11.54
CA LEU A 21 -30.40 -2.80 12.14
C LEU A 21 -30.33 -1.53 11.28
N ASP A 22 -30.39 -1.68 9.96
CA ASP A 22 -30.36 -0.59 8.99
C ASP A 22 -31.48 -0.75 7.96
N PRO A 23 -32.73 -0.37 8.33
CA PRO A 23 -33.88 -0.50 7.45
C PRO A 23 -33.75 0.29 6.15
N SER A 24 -32.94 1.37 6.14
CA SER A 24 -32.72 2.21 4.96
C SER A 24 -32.03 1.46 3.82
N ASN A 25 -31.17 0.48 4.16
CA ASN A 25 -30.49 -0.39 3.20
C ASN A 25 -31.10 -1.81 3.11
N SER A 26 -32.29 -2.03 3.68
CA SER A 26 -32.94 -3.35 3.74
C SER A 26 -33.03 -4.07 2.39
N ALA A 27 -33.37 -3.35 1.31
CA ALA A 27 -33.43 -3.91 -0.04
C ALA A 27 -32.08 -4.48 -0.53
N LYS A 28 -30.96 -3.82 -0.19
CA LYS A 28 -29.61 -4.30 -0.51
C LYS A 28 -29.34 -5.63 0.20
N TYR A 29 -29.63 -5.71 1.49
CA TYR A 29 -29.38 -6.93 2.27
C TYR A 29 -30.30 -8.08 1.86
N GLN A 30 -31.58 -7.81 1.54
CA GLN A 30 -32.49 -8.83 1.01
C GLN A 30 -32.02 -9.41 -0.33
N ARG A 31 -31.46 -8.58 -1.21
CA ARG A 31 -30.83 -9.04 -2.46
C ARG A 31 -29.64 -9.97 -2.17
N LEU A 32 -28.73 -9.57 -1.28
CA LEU A 32 -27.57 -10.37 -0.91
C LEU A 32 -27.95 -11.70 -0.24
N LYS A 33 -28.93 -11.68 0.66
CA LYS A 33 -29.54 -12.87 1.26
C LYS A 33 -30.03 -13.84 0.19
N THR A 34 -30.79 -13.35 -0.79
CA THR A 34 -31.33 -14.17 -1.88
C THR A 34 -30.22 -14.80 -2.72
N ILE A 35 -29.17 -14.03 -3.05
CA ILE A 35 -28.00 -14.53 -3.79
C ILE A 35 -27.36 -15.73 -3.08
N VAL A 36 -27.15 -15.61 -1.77
CA VAL A 36 -26.50 -16.65 -0.96
C VAL A 36 -27.41 -17.88 -0.76
N GLU A 37 -28.70 -17.68 -0.49
CA GLU A 37 -29.65 -18.78 -0.30
C GLU A 37 -29.93 -19.58 -1.56
N ARG A 38 -30.01 -18.91 -2.71
CA ARG A 38 -30.27 -19.55 -4.00
C ARG A 38 -29.00 -20.03 -4.69
N GLY A 39 -27.83 -19.58 -4.24
CA GLY A 39 -26.55 -19.98 -4.83
C GLY A 39 -26.39 -19.45 -6.26
N TYR A 40 -26.69 -18.17 -6.48
CA TYR A 40 -26.49 -17.56 -7.80
C TYR A 40 -25.01 -17.29 -8.04
N ASP A 41 -24.33 -18.26 -8.67
CA ASP A 41 -22.87 -18.29 -8.80
C ASP A 41 -22.28 -17.04 -9.49
N LEU A 42 -22.98 -16.47 -10.48
CA LEU A 42 -22.55 -15.23 -11.13
C LEU A 42 -22.43 -14.08 -10.13
N GLN A 43 -23.49 -13.85 -9.34
CA GLN A 43 -23.49 -12.78 -8.33
C GLN A 43 -22.57 -13.10 -7.15
N MET A 44 -22.41 -14.38 -6.80
CA MET A 44 -21.40 -14.79 -5.81
C MET A 44 -19.97 -14.52 -6.30
N SER A 45 -19.70 -14.65 -7.60
CA SER A 45 -18.43 -14.27 -8.20
C SER A 45 -18.20 -12.76 -8.16
N GLU A 46 -19.24 -11.95 -8.41
CA GLU A 46 -19.17 -10.49 -8.28
C GLU A 46 -18.81 -10.05 -6.85
N LEU A 47 -19.45 -10.63 -5.83
CA LEU A 47 -19.12 -10.36 -4.43
C LEU A 47 -17.66 -10.69 -4.10
N ASN A 48 -17.13 -11.77 -4.69
CA ASN A 48 -15.74 -12.16 -4.48
C ASN A 48 -14.74 -11.14 -5.04
N LYS A 49 -15.12 -10.34 -6.06
CA LYS A 49 -14.23 -9.32 -6.66
C LYS A 49 -14.03 -8.10 -5.76
N GLU A 50 -14.94 -7.86 -4.81
CA GLU A 50 -14.79 -6.77 -3.84
C GLU A 50 -13.67 -7.04 -2.83
N PHE A 51 -13.31 -8.32 -2.62
CA PHE A 51 -12.23 -8.71 -1.73
C PHE A 51 -10.90 -8.73 -2.48
N GLY A 52 -10.12 -7.66 -2.30
CA GLY A 52 -8.72 -7.61 -2.74
C GLY A 52 -7.81 -8.49 -1.89
N CYS A 53 -6.61 -8.75 -2.39
CA CYS A 53 -5.54 -9.40 -1.64
C CYS A 53 -4.21 -8.76 -2.02
N LEU A 54 -3.51 -8.20 -1.04
CA LEU A 54 -2.10 -7.80 -1.18
C LEU A 54 -1.27 -8.81 -0.36
N PRO A 55 -0.47 -9.68 -1.00
CA PRO A 55 0.32 -10.68 -0.29
C PRO A 55 1.27 -10.05 0.74
N GLU A 56 1.51 -10.75 1.85
CA GLU A 56 2.38 -10.27 2.92
C GLU A 56 3.77 -9.85 2.43
N GLU A 57 4.35 -10.60 1.48
CA GLU A 57 5.63 -10.26 0.87
C GLU A 57 5.61 -8.89 0.19
N GLN A 58 4.53 -8.55 -0.51
CA GLN A 58 4.37 -7.23 -1.13
C GLN A 58 4.17 -6.13 -0.08
N CYS A 59 3.41 -6.40 0.98
CA CYS A 59 3.28 -5.49 2.11
C CYS A 59 4.65 -5.17 2.74
N ARG A 60 5.45 -6.21 3.03
CA ARG A 60 6.81 -6.07 3.57
C ARG A 60 7.72 -5.34 2.59
N GLN A 61 7.60 -5.60 1.28
CA GLN A 61 8.36 -4.88 0.26
C GLN A 61 8.06 -3.38 0.30
N VAL A 62 6.79 -2.97 0.36
CA VAL A 62 6.40 -1.54 0.45
C VAL A 62 6.96 -0.90 1.73
N ILE A 63 6.82 -1.55 2.88
CA ILE A 63 7.36 -1.04 4.16
C ILE A 63 8.88 -0.88 4.06
N ASN A 64 9.59 -1.86 3.52
CA ASN A 64 11.04 -1.78 3.35
C ASN A 64 11.46 -0.67 2.35
N ILE A 65 10.64 -0.37 1.34
CA ILE A 65 10.89 0.76 0.41
C ILE A 65 10.75 2.08 1.17
N MET A 66 9.69 2.23 1.96
CA MET A 66 9.48 3.41 2.80
C MET A 66 10.63 3.56 3.80
N GLU A 67 11.06 2.48 4.45
CA GLU A 67 12.18 2.50 5.39
C GLU A 67 13.50 2.92 4.74
N MET A 68 13.80 2.41 3.54
CA MET A 68 14.96 2.84 2.78
C MET A 68 14.95 4.35 2.52
N TYR A 69 13.81 4.91 2.10
CA TYR A 69 13.67 6.36 1.88
C TYR A 69 13.81 7.16 3.19
N HIS A 70 13.27 6.65 4.29
CA HIS A 70 13.46 7.27 5.60
C HIS A 70 14.94 7.28 5.99
N ALA A 71 15.63 6.15 5.85
CA ALA A 71 17.05 6.05 6.15
C ALA A 71 17.90 6.98 5.28
N MET A 72 17.55 7.15 4.00
CA MET A 72 18.21 8.09 3.09
C MET A 72 18.01 9.55 3.54
N GLN A 73 16.79 9.94 3.93
CA GLN A 73 16.49 11.29 4.42
C GLN A 73 17.23 11.59 5.74
N GLU A 74 17.22 10.65 6.69
CA GLU A 74 17.95 10.80 7.96
C GLU A 74 19.46 10.87 7.75
N SER A 75 19.99 10.03 6.85
CA SER A 75 21.42 10.06 6.51
C SER A 75 21.81 11.39 5.89
N TYR A 76 21.02 11.90 4.94
CA TYR A 76 21.23 13.22 4.35
C TYR A 76 21.20 14.34 5.40
N ASN A 77 20.26 14.31 6.34
CA ASN A 77 20.14 15.31 7.40
C ASN A 77 21.40 15.41 8.28
N GLN A 78 22.13 14.30 8.41
CA GLN A 78 23.35 14.22 9.23
C GLN A 78 24.65 14.53 8.46
N LEU A 79 24.59 14.69 7.14
CA LEU A 79 25.75 15.09 6.34
C LEU A 79 26.21 16.51 6.66
N SER A 80 27.51 16.77 6.45
CA SER A 80 28.08 18.11 6.48
C SER A 80 27.49 18.99 5.37
N SER A 81 27.52 20.31 5.55
CA SER A 81 26.98 21.27 4.58
C SER A 81 27.56 21.10 3.17
N ASP A 82 28.87 20.81 3.06
CA ASP A 82 29.54 20.60 1.78
C ASP A 82 29.05 19.33 1.09
N ALA A 83 28.85 18.24 1.84
CA ALA A 83 28.34 16.99 1.30
C ALA A 83 26.84 17.05 0.93
N LYS A 84 26.06 17.88 1.63
CA LYS A 84 24.65 18.13 1.29
C LYS A 84 24.50 18.83 -0.06
N ALA A 85 25.39 19.78 -0.38
CA ALA A 85 25.33 20.52 -1.64
C ALA A 85 25.49 19.61 -2.89
N ASP A 86 26.07 18.42 -2.71
CA ASP A 86 26.27 17.45 -3.78
C ASP A 86 25.06 16.52 -4.00
N VAL A 87 24.06 16.51 -3.10
CA VAL A 87 22.88 15.63 -3.19
C VAL A 87 21.61 16.47 -3.35
N ASP A 88 20.87 16.25 -4.43
CA ASP A 88 19.57 16.90 -4.64
C ASP A 88 18.51 16.32 -3.68
N GLN A 89 18.12 17.12 -2.70
CA GLN A 89 17.12 16.78 -1.69
C GLN A 89 15.78 16.32 -2.29
N ARG A 90 15.39 16.83 -3.47
CA ARG A 90 14.13 16.42 -4.12
C ARG A 90 14.13 14.95 -4.51
N ARG A 91 15.30 14.39 -4.83
CA ARG A 91 15.45 12.97 -5.18
C ARG A 91 15.32 12.04 -3.97
N LEU A 92 15.45 12.58 -2.75
CA LEU A 92 15.29 11.85 -1.49
C LEU A 92 13.83 11.80 -1.02
N GLN A 93 12.90 12.44 -1.74
CA GLN A 93 11.48 12.35 -1.43
C GLN A 93 10.90 11.05 -1.97
N PHE A 94 10.12 10.36 -1.13
CA PHE A 94 9.37 9.18 -1.54
C PHE A 94 8.12 9.61 -2.31
N LEU A 95 8.09 9.33 -3.62
CA LEU A 95 7.01 9.78 -4.50
C LEU A 95 5.76 8.87 -4.45
N GLY A 96 5.88 7.68 -3.86
CA GLY A 96 4.84 6.66 -3.90
C GLY A 96 4.88 5.82 -5.17
N PHE A 97 3.71 5.40 -5.64
CA PHE A 97 3.51 4.44 -6.74
C PHE A 97 2.49 4.95 -7.76
N ASP A 98 2.40 4.31 -8.92
CA ASP A 98 1.44 4.70 -9.95
C ASP A 98 0.02 4.24 -9.60
N ALA A 99 -0.93 5.18 -9.52
CA ALA A 99 -2.32 4.85 -9.20
C ALA A 99 -3.05 4.04 -10.29
N VAL A 100 -2.53 4.02 -11.53
CA VAL A 100 -3.13 3.26 -12.64
C VAL A 100 -2.66 1.80 -12.64
N THR A 101 -1.35 1.57 -12.61
CA THR A 101 -0.76 0.22 -12.73
C THR A 101 -0.40 -0.43 -11.39
N GLU A 102 -0.15 0.36 -10.36
CA GLU A 102 0.32 -0.07 -9.02
C GLU A 102 -0.69 0.30 -7.92
N ASN A 103 -1.98 0.36 -8.27
CA ASN A 103 -3.04 0.92 -7.42
C ASN A 103 -3.05 0.38 -5.98
N GLN A 104 -2.94 -0.95 -5.81
CA GLN A 104 -2.94 -1.56 -4.48
C GLN A 104 -1.77 -1.09 -3.61
N LEU A 105 -0.61 -0.80 -4.20
CA LEU A 105 0.55 -0.28 -3.48
C LEU A 105 0.33 1.17 -3.04
N VAL A 106 -0.28 2.00 -3.90
CA VAL A 106 -0.69 3.38 -3.54
C VAL A 106 -1.65 3.35 -2.36
N GLN A 107 -2.69 2.51 -2.41
CA GLN A 107 -3.66 2.40 -1.31
C GLN A 107 -3.02 1.88 -0.03
N TYR A 108 -2.06 0.95 -0.14
CA TYR A 108 -1.35 0.44 1.03
C TYR A 108 -0.44 1.50 1.68
N VAL A 109 0.27 2.30 0.89
CA VAL A 109 1.04 3.45 1.42
C VAL A 109 0.12 4.44 2.12
N ARG A 110 -1.02 4.77 1.53
CA ARG A 110 -2.01 5.68 2.14
C ARG A 110 -2.57 5.10 3.44
N PHE A 111 -2.87 3.80 3.48
CA PHE A 111 -3.29 3.13 4.71
C PHE A 111 -2.22 3.26 5.81
N LEU A 112 -0.95 2.98 5.49
CA LEU A 112 0.15 3.09 6.45
C LEU A 112 0.33 4.52 6.98
N VAL A 113 0.22 5.54 6.11
CA VAL A 113 0.43 6.94 6.51
C VAL A 113 -0.80 7.55 7.18
N ASP A 114 -1.99 7.38 6.60
CA ASP A 114 -3.21 8.06 7.02
C ASP A 114 -3.93 7.32 8.15
N SER A 115 -3.91 5.98 8.15
CA SER A 115 -4.63 5.17 9.14
C SER A 115 -3.71 4.71 10.27
N GLU A 116 -2.52 4.20 9.94
CA GLU A 116 -1.56 3.71 10.94
C GLU A 116 -0.61 4.81 11.48
N GLY A 117 -0.56 5.98 10.83
CA GLY A 117 0.27 7.11 11.27
C GLY A 117 1.78 6.89 11.08
N MET A 118 2.18 5.93 10.24
CA MET A 118 3.58 5.61 9.96
C MET A 118 4.21 6.64 9.01
N TYR A 119 5.50 6.92 9.19
CA TYR A 119 6.27 7.87 8.37
C TYR A 119 5.62 9.27 8.21
N PRO A 120 5.23 9.95 9.30
CA PRO A 120 4.55 11.25 9.24
C PRO A 120 5.38 12.36 8.59
N GLN A 121 6.70 12.18 8.52
CA GLN A 121 7.64 13.09 7.86
C GLN A 121 7.58 13.04 6.33
N PHE A 122 6.95 12.03 5.73
CA PHE A 122 6.86 11.93 4.28
C PHE A 122 5.88 12.94 3.70
N GLU A 123 6.39 13.74 2.76
CA GLU A 123 5.56 14.66 1.99
C GLU A 123 4.64 13.88 1.05
N LYS A 124 3.33 14.02 1.25
CA LYS A 124 2.31 13.33 0.43
C LYS A 124 2.28 13.82 -1.02
N GLY A 125 2.84 15.01 -1.29
CA GLY A 125 2.71 15.72 -2.55
C GLY A 125 1.25 16.11 -2.86
N GLU A 126 1.02 16.69 -4.03
CA GLU A 126 -0.31 17.14 -4.46
C GLU A 126 -1.29 15.99 -4.74
N HIS A 127 -0.78 14.78 -5.00
CA HIS A 127 -1.59 13.63 -5.41
C HIS A 127 -1.58 12.47 -4.40
N GLY A 128 -1.08 12.69 -3.17
CA GLY A 128 -1.13 11.71 -2.10
C GLY A 128 -0.41 10.41 -2.42
N PHE A 129 0.90 10.47 -2.66
CA PHE A 129 1.76 9.33 -3.04
C PHE A 129 1.39 8.65 -4.36
N ASN A 130 0.76 9.38 -5.28
CA ASN A 130 0.63 8.94 -6.67
C ASN A 130 1.80 9.52 -7.48
N SER A 131 2.75 8.66 -7.85
CA SER A 131 3.95 9.05 -8.62
C SER A 131 3.63 9.35 -10.08
N GLN A 132 2.44 8.99 -10.59
CA GLN A 132 2.01 9.11 -11.98
C GLN A 132 2.85 8.31 -13.01
N VAL A 133 3.87 7.60 -12.54
CA VAL A 133 4.73 6.70 -13.31
C VAL A 133 5.05 5.46 -12.48
N PRO A 134 5.15 4.25 -13.08
CA PRO A 134 5.46 3.04 -12.32
C PRO A 134 6.83 3.12 -11.65
N MET A 135 6.90 2.81 -10.35
CA MET A 135 8.13 2.99 -9.56
C MET A 135 8.64 1.71 -8.90
N LEU A 136 7.85 0.64 -8.84
CA LEU A 136 8.21 -0.56 -8.10
C LEU A 136 9.53 -1.18 -8.55
N ASP A 137 9.76 -1.31 -9.86
CA ASP A 137 11.00 -1.89 -10.38
C ASP A 137 12.22 -1.01 -10.11
N LYS A 138 12.04 0.32 -10.11
CA LYS A 138 13.09 1.26 -9.71
C LYS A 138 13.43 1.06 -8.24
N TYR A 139 12.43 1.02 -7.36
CA TYR A 139 12.66 0.84 -5.93
C TYR A 139 13.31 -0.52 -5.61
N ARG A 140 12.99 -1.57 -6.35
CA ARG A 140 13.67 -2.88 -6.22
C ARG A 140 15.17 -2.80 -6.49
N LYS A 141 15.58 -2.05 -7.53
CA LYS A 141 17.01 -1.81 -7.82
C LYS A 141 17.68 -1.03 -6.72
N MET A 142 17.02 0.03 -6.23
CA MET A 142 17.50 0.82 -5.09
C MET A 142 17.67 -0.06 -3.83
N GLN A 143 16.70 -0.91 -3.52
CA GLN A 143 16.78 -1.84 -2.39
C GLN A 143 17.92 -2.85 -2.53
N ALA A 144 18.19 -3.32 -3.75
CA ALA A 144 19.31 -4.23 -4.01
C ALA A 144 20.66 -3.56 -3.69
N VAL A 145 20.82 -2.27 -4.01
CA VAL A 145 22.01 -1.49 -3.63
C VAL A 145 22.03 -1.22 -2.13
N TRP A 146 20.89 -0.83 -1.54
CA TRP A 146 20.79 -0.50 -0.10
C TRP A 146 21.13 -1.68 0.81
N SER A 147 20.71 -2.88 0.43
CA SER A 147 21.03 -4.11 1.16
C SER A 147 22.51 -4.49 1.08
N GLN A 148 23.25 -3.98 0.09
CA GLN A 148 24.69 -4.17 -0.05
C GLN A 148 25.52 -3.12 0.68
N CYS A 149 24.92 -2.00 1.09
CA CYS A 149 25.61 -1.00 1.90
C CYS A 149 26.03 -1.61 3.25
N PRO A 150 27.26 -1.34 3.76
CA PRO A 150 27.71 -1.87 5.04
C PRO A 150 26.81 -1.47 6.22
N ARG A 151 26.15 -0.32 6.10
CA ARG A 151 25.14 0.18 7.03
C ARG A 151 23.96 0.72 6.24
N GLN A 152 22.76 0.49 6.73
CA GLN A 152 21.52 0.93 6.11
C GLN A 152 21.17 2.39 6.48
N TYR A 153 21.76 2.89 7.57
CA TYR A 153 21.66 4.26 8.08
C TYR A 153 23.04 4.92 8.15
N HIS A 154 23.06 6.25 8.28
CA HIS A 154 24.27 7.06 8.28
C HIS A 154 25.06 6.91 6.97
N LEU A 155 24.33 6.87 5.87
CA LEU A 155 24.87 6.75 4.51
C LEU A 155 25.67 7.99 4.14
N SER A 156 26.81 7.77 3.49
CA SER A 156 27.62 8.81 2.87
C SER A 156 26.95 9.39 1.62
N ALA A 157 27.39 10.57 1.17
CA ALA A 157 26.91 11.17 -0.08
C ALA A 157 27.11 10.23 -1.29
N THR A 158 28.23 9.50 -1.32
CA THR A 158 28.52 8.52 -2.37
C THR A 158 27.52 7.37 -2.39
N GLU A 159 27.16 6.82 -1.22
CA GLU A 159 26.16 5.74 -1.12
C GLU A 159 24.76 6.25 -1.50
N LEU A 160 24.40 7.48 -1.11
CA LEU A 160 23.15 8.11 -1.54
C LEU A 160 23.09 8.27 -3.07
N HIS A 161 24.18 8.68 -3.71
CA HIS A 161 24.26 8.75 -5.16
C HIS A 161 24.14 7.37 -5.83
N GLN A 162 24.79 6.35 -5.27
CA GLN A 162 24.67 4.97 -5.78
C GLN A 162 23.23 4.48 -5.73
N LEU A 163 22.54 4.72 -4.61
CA LEU A 163 21.12 4.39 -4.45
C LEU A 163 20.25 5.12 -5.47
N LEU A 164 20.42 6.43 -5.58
CA LEU A 164 19.58 7.27 -6.43
C LEU A 164 19.77 6.98 -7.94
N ASN A 165 20.89 6.36 -8.33
CA ASN A 165 21.26 6.04 -9.71
C ASN A 165 21.18 4.54 -10.05
N ALA A 166 20.59 3.72 -9.17
CA ALA A 166 20.40 2.28 -9.37
C ALA A 166 19.45 1.90 -10.52
#